data_AF-A0A660VNJ4-F1
#
_entry.id   AF-A0A660VNJ4-F1
#
_cell.length_a   1.000
_cell.length_b   1.000
_cell.length_c   1.000
_cell.angle_alpha   90.00
_cell.angle_beta   90.00
_cell.angle_gamma   90.00
#
_symmetry.space_group_name_H-M   'P 1'
#
loop_
_entity.id
_entity.type
_entity.pdbx_description
1 polymer ?
#
loop_
_entity_poly.entity_id
_entity_poly.type
_entity_poly.pdbx_seq_one_letter_code
_entity_poly.pdbx_strand_id
1 'polypeptide(L)'
;MATMRFVKRVAFVTVVVVIAVGCSSGGRGKHTSGSLQITTTVLPDATEGIAYSYTVTASGGNAANYTWSISGQPSWLAIDAATGELSGTPPTGSAGTYTFTVEVTNGQQTARKQFDLVVRQAVPPAADFEGAPTYGTAPLTVTFTDKSTGTITQWEWDFDNDGTVDSSDQNPTYIYNDAGWYTVKLTVSGPAGSDTCVKEKCIQVAGNIYYVDGVNGNDANGGTGWNDAFATIGKALSVAGDYDLVLVADATYNETDLNFNGKKVYLKGVDHNTSGAQPVIDCQGKGRAFYFGSGETGNSVIDNFTIK
;
A
#
# COMPACT_ATOMS: atom_id res chain seq x y z
N MET A 1 4.52 -22.73 -6.58
CA MET A 1 3.50 -22.36 -7.59
C MET A 1 3.23 -20.87 -7.40
N ALA A 2 3.96 -20.01 -8.11
CA ALA A 2 3.97 -18.57 -7.87
C ALA A 2 2.75 -17.92 -8.54
N THR A 3 1.82 -17.39 -7.75
CA THR A 3 0.64 -16.68 -8.26
C THR A 3 1.01 -15.20 -8.43
N MET A 4 1.37 -14.83 -9.66
CA MET A 4 1.63 -13.45 -10.06
C MET A 4 0.29 -12.68 -10.01
N ARG A 5 0.11 -11.79 -9.01
CA ARG A 5 -1.07 -10.90 -8.93
C ARG A 5 -0.72 -9.53 -9.49
N PHE A 6 -1.43 -9.13 -10.53
CA PHE A 6 -1.30 -7.84 -11.19
C PHE A 6 -1.61 -6.69 -10.22
N VAL A 7 -0.64 -5.82 -10.00
CA VAL A 7 -0.85 -4.49 -9.42
C VAL A 7 -1.67 -3.68 -10.41
N LYS A 8 -2.94 -3.40 -10.12
CA LYS A 8 -3.71 -2.40 -10.88
C LYS A 8 -3.17 -1.02 -10.52
N ARG A 9 -2.21 -0.54 -11.32
CA ARG A 9 -1.96 0.90 -11.42
C ARG A 9 -3.27 1.53 -11.92
N VAL A 10 -3.85 2.47 -11.17
CA VAL A 10 -4.82 3.39 -11.72
C VAL A 10 -4.05 4.31 -12.66
N ALA A 11 -3.80 3.81 -13.87
CA ALA A 11 -3.30 4.61 -14.96
C ALA A 11 -4.49 5.42 -15.47
N PHE A 12 -4.39 6.75 -15.41
CA PHE A 12 -5.21 7.61 -16.26
C PHE A 12 -4.90 7.22 -17.71
N VAL A 13 -5.78 6.44 -18.32
CA VAL A 13 -5.63 6.03 -19.72
C VAL A 13 -6.05 7.21 -20.58
N THR A 14 -5.12 8.12 -20.84
CA THR A 14 -5.28 9.06 -21.95
C THR A 14 -5.09 8.26 -23.25
N VAL A 15 -6.19 7.78 -23.82
CA VAL A 15 -6.19 7.13 -25.13
C VAL A 15 -5.96 8.21 -26.20
N VAL A 16 -4.71 8.47 -26.57
CA VAL A 16 -4.37 9.27 -27.76
C VAL A 16 -4.31 8.32 -28.96
N VAL A 17 -5.40 8.27 -29.74
CA VAL A 17 -5.40 7.56 -31.03
C VAL A 17 -4.71 8.45 -32.06
N VAL A 18 -3.47 8.12 -32.42
CA VAL A 18 -2.77 8.70 -33.58
C VAL A 18 -3.06 7.83 -34.79
N ILE A 19 -3.88 8.31 -35.72
CA ILE A 19 -4.07 7.64 -37.02
C ILE A 19 -3.09 8.24 -38.02
N ALA A 20 -2.15 7.42 -38.48
CA ALA A 20 -1.25 7.75 -39.58
C ALA A 20 -2.05 7.90 -40.89
N VAL A 21 -1.92 9.06 -41.54
CA VAL A 21 -2.50 9.30 -42.86
C VAL A 21 -1.57 8.72 -43.92
N GLY A 22 -1.90 7.53 -44.42
CA GLY A 22 -1.32 6.97 -45.63
C GLY A 22 -1.77 7.77 -46.85
N CYS A 23 -0.82 8.35 -47.57
CA CYS A 23 -1.08 9.11 -48.79
C CYS A 23 -1.43 8.14 -49.94
N SER A 24 -2.62 8.28 -50.54
CA SER A 24 -2.95 7.65 -51.82
C SER A 24 -3.74 8.62 -52.70
N SER A 25 -3.27 8.75 -53.94
CA SER A 25 -3.70 9.70 -54.96
C SER A 25 -4.90 9.20 -55.75
N GLY A 26 -5.84 10.12 -56.04
CA GLY A 26 -6.61 10.11 -57.29
C GLY A 26 -8.09 9.73 -57.18
N GLY A 27 -8.98 10.72 -57.33
CA GLY A 27 -10.39 10.52 -57.67
C GLY A 27 -11.31 11.63 -57.14
N ARG A 28 -11.75 12.56 -58.01
CA ARG A 28 -12.83 13.52 -57.69
C ARG A 28 -14.18 12.79 -57.67
N GLY A 29 -14.45 12.06 -56.59
CA GLY A 29 -15.81 11.68 -56.21
C GLY A 29 -16.43 12.82 -55.40
N LYS A 30 -17.73 13.11 -55.59
CA LYS A 30 -18.48 13.88 -54.59
C LYS A 30 -18.34 13.13 -53.27
N HIS A 31 -17.52 13.63 -52.35
CA HIS A 31 -17.45 13.12 -50.98
C HIS A 31 -18.79 13.43 -50.31
N THR A 32 -19.77 12.54 -50.49
CA THR A 32 -20.92 12.45 -49.61
C THR A 32 -20.36 12.02 -48.26
N SER A 33 -20.07 13.00 -47.41
CA SER A 33 -19.65 12.75 -46.04
C SER A 33 -20.67 11.82 -45.39
N GLY A 34 -20.21 10.70 -44.81
CA GLY A 34 -21.11 9.68 -44.24
C GLY A 34 -22.11 10.29 -43.25
N SER A 35 -23.24 9.62 -43.00
CA SER A 35 -24.23 10.10 -42.03
C SER A 35 -23.54 10.34 -40.68
N LEU A 36 -23.80 11.49 -40.04
CA LEU A 36 -23.24 11.79 -38.72
C LEU A 36 -23.86 10.86 -37.67
N GLN A 37 -23.04 10.22 -36.84
CA GLN A 37 -23.51 9.39 -35.73
C GLN A 37 -22.56 9.45 -34.52
N ILE A 38 -23.13 9.36 -33.31
CA ILE A 38 -22.36 9.19 -32.07
C ILE A 38 -21.99 7.71 -31.94
N THR A 39 -20.69 7.42 -31.89
CA THR A 39 -20.13 6.07 -31.86
C THR A 39 -19.95 5.53 -30.44
N THR A 40 -19.83 6.39 -29.43
CA THR A 40 -19.83 5.95 -28.02
C THR A 40 -21.11 5.20 -27.70
N THR A 41 -21.00 4.00 -27.13
CA THR A 41 -22.14 3.13 -26.83
C THR A 41 -22.54 3.15 -25.36
N VAL A 42 -21.56 3.20 -24.45
CA VAL A 42 -21.76 3.15 -23.00
C VAL A 42 -20.77 4.11 -22.33
N LEU A 43 -21.18 4.67 -21.21
CA LEU A 43 -20.33 5.49 -20.36
C LEU A 43 -19.78 4.64 -19.21
N PRO A 44 -18.51 4.82 -18.80
CA PRO A 44 -18.03 4.27 -17.54
C PRO A 44 -18.80 4.88 -16.37
N ASP A 45 -18.97 4.09 -15.31
CA ASP A 45 -19.57 4.56 -14.06
C ASP A 45 -18.76 5.72 -13.46
N ALA A 46 -19.45 6.68 -12.86
CA ALA A 46 -18.87 7.70 -12.00
C ALA A 46 -18.93 7.26 -10.54
N THR A 47 -18.18 7.93 -9.66
CA THR A 47 -18.25 7.71 -8.20
C THR A 47 -18.44 9.06 -7.50
N GLU A 48 -19.25 9.11 -6.46
CA GLU A 48 -19.45 10.32 -5.65
C GLU A 48 -18.12 10.91 -5.18
N GLY A 49 -17.98 12.23 -5.33
CA GLY A 49 -16.81 13.03 -4.96
C GLY A 49 -15.55 12.77 -5.78
N ILE A 50 -15.58 11.85 -6.75
CA ILE A 50 -14.47 11.60 -7.68
C ILE A 50 -14.73 12.35 -8.99
N ALA A 51 -13.73 13.08 -9.46
CA ALA A 51 -13.81 13.76 -10.75
C ALA A 51 -14.04 12.74 -11.88
N TYR A 52 -15.08 13.00 -12.66
CA TYR A 52 -15.44 12.28 -13.86
C TYR A 52 -14.92 13.02 -15.09
N SER A 53 -14.32 12.29 -16.02
CA SER A 53 -13.93 12.79 -17.35
C SER A 53 -14.06 11.66 -18.36
N TYR A 54 -14.79 11.91 -19.45
CA TYR A 54 -14.95 10.96 -20.56
C TYR A 54 -15.29 11.67 -21.87
N THR A 55 -14.51 11.43 -22.92
CA THR A 55 -14.76 12.01 -24.25
C THR A 55 -15.71 11.16 -25.09
N VAL A 56 -16.85 11.74 -25.46
CA VAL A 56 -17.80 11.12 -26.39
C VAL A 56 -17.25 11.22 -27.82
N THR A 57 -17.44 10.17 -28.62
CA THR A 57 -16.92 10.08 -30.00
C THR A 57 -18.04 10.00 -31.02
N ALA A 58 -17.79 10.52 -32.21
CA ALA A 58 -18.70 10.49 -33.36
C ALA A 58 -17.96 10.26 -34.67
N SER A 59 -18.67 9.76 -35.69
CA SER A 59 -18.15 9.53 -37.04
C SER A 59 -19.14 10.00 -38.11
N GLY A 60 -18.65 10.20 -39.33
CA GLY A 60 -19.44 10.76 -40.44
C GLY A 60 -19.45 12.29 -40.43
N GLY A 61 -19.89 12.92 -41.51
CA GLY A 61 -19.82 14.37 -41.62
C GLY A 61 -18.39 14.93 -41.62
N ASN A 62 -18.28 16.26 -41.50
CA ASN A 62 -16.98 16.93 -41.35
C ASN A 62 -16.58 17.02 -39.87
N ALA A 63 -15.67 16.14 -39.44
CA ALA A 63 -15.15 16.09 -38.08
C ALA A 63 -14.49 17.40 -37.62
N ALA A 64 -13.97 18.22 -38.53
CA ALA A 64 -13.36 19.51 -38.20
C ALA A 64 -14.36 20.56 -37.67
N ASN A 65 -15.67 20.32 -37.85
CA ASN A 65 -16.72 21.25 -37.49
C ASN A 65 -17.63 20.72 -36.38
N TYR A 66 -17.23 19.66 -35.67
CA TYR A 66 -18.06 19.14 -34.60
C TYR A 66 -18.26 20.18 -33.51
N THR A 67 -19.51 20.35 -33.11
CA THR A 67 -19.91 21.09 -31.92
C THR A 67 -20.82 20.20 -31.10
N TRP A 68 -20.45 20.03 -29.84
CA TRP A 68 -21.10 19.15 -28.88
C TRP A 68 -22.02 19.94 -27.95
N SER A 69 -23.13 19.33 -27.57
CA SER A 69 -24.00 19.86 -26.53
C SER A 69 -24.67 18.72 -25.75
N ILE A 70 -25.17 19.06 -24.56
CA ILE A 70 -25.78 18.12 -23.63
C ILE A 70 -27.07 18.72 -23.08
N SER A 71 -28.08 17.88 -22.88
CA SER A 71 -29.37 18.26 -22.29
C SER A 71 -29.92 17.17 -21.37
N GLY A 72 -30.64 17.57 -20.32
CA GLY A 72 -31.20 16.66 -19.31
C GLY A 72 -30.17 16.12 -18.30
N GLN A 73 -28.94 16.62 -18.33
CA GLN A 73 -27.86 16.23 -17.44
C GLN A 73 -28.06 16.76 -16.01
N PRO A 74 -27.47 16.09 -15.01
CA PRO A 74 -27.38 16.65 -13.66
C PRO A 74 -26.50 17.91 -13.64
N SER A 75 -26.75 18.79 -12.68
CA SER A 75 -26.08 20.12 -12.59
C SER A 75 -24.57 20.06 -12.41
N TRP A 76 -24.03 18.93 -11.97
CA TRP A 76 -22.59 18.71 -11.78
C TRP A 76 -21.89 18.20 -13.04
N LEU A 77 -22.63 17.83 -14.09
CA LEU A 77 -22.08 17.30 -15.35
C LEU A 77 -22.17 18.36 -16.45
N ALA A 78 -21.07 18.56 -17.17
CA ALA A 78 -21.00 19.43 -18.34
C ALA A 78 -20.42 18.67 -19.54
N ILE A 79 -20.55 19.24 -20.74
CA ILE A 79 -19.83 18.80 -21.93
C ILE A 79 -19.03 19.96 -22.50
N ASP A 80 -17.78 19.72 -22.85
CA ASP A 80 -17.00 20.66 -23.65
C ASP A 80 -17.49 20.65 -25.10
N ALA A 81 -17.89 21.82 -25.61
CA ALA A 81 -18.49 21.94 -26.92
C ALA A 81 -17.54 21.63 -28.08
N ALA A 82 -16.22 21.76 -27.89
CA ALA A 82 -15.24 21.52 -28.93
C ALA A 82 -14.73 20.07 -28.93
N THR A 83 -14.53 19.49 -27.74
CA THR A 83 -13.90 18.17 -27.60
C THR A 83 -14.92 17.05 -27.42
N GLY A 84 -16.13 17.35 -26.92
CA GLY A 84 -17.11 16.33 -26.52
C GLY A 84 -16.77 15.66 -25.19
N GLU A 85 -15.86 16.24 -24.41
CA GLU A 85 -15.51 15.77 -23.07
C GLU A 85 -16.65 16.05 -22.10
N LEU A 86 -17.24 14.98 -21.57
CA LEU A 86 -18.09 15.02 -20.38
C LEU A 86 -17.21 15.15 -19.15
N SER A 87 -17.42 16.17 -18.33
CA SER A 87 -16.66 16.36 -17.10
C SER A 87 -17.50 16.91 -15.95
N GLY A 88 -17.10 16.59 -14.72
CA GLY A 88 -17.86 16.96 -13.53
C GLY A 88 -17.47 16.15 -12.30
N THR A 89 -18.00 16.51 -11.13
CA THR A 89 -17.82 15.73 -9.89
C THR A 89 -19.19 15.50 -9.26
N PRO A 90 -19.71 14.25 -9.25
CA PRO A 90 -20.98 13.96 -8.59
C PRO A 90 -20.87 14.26 -7.09
N PRO A 91 -21.78 15.04 -6.48
CA PRO A 91 -21.72 15.33 -5.05
C PRO A 91 -22.09 14.12 -4.19
N THR A 92 -21.73 14.15 -2.90
CA THR A 92 -22.15 13.12 -1.93
C THR A 92 -23.68 13.00 -1.87
N GLY A 93 -24.20 11.77 -1.89
CA GLY A 93 -25.64 11.49 -1.91
C GLY A 93 -26.27 11.54 -3.29
N SER A 94 -25.47 11.65 -4.36
CA SER A 94 -25.94 11.65 -5.74
C SER A 94 -25.90 10.26 -6.40
N ALA A 95 -25.64 9.18 -5.67
CA ALA A 95 -25.66 7.83 -6.21
C ALA A 95 -27.00 7.50 -6.90
N GLY A 96 -26.94 6.92 -8.08
CA GLY A 96 -28.11 6.66 -8.91
C GLY A 96 -27.78 6.63 -10.39
N THR A 97 -28.81 6.49 -11.23
CA THR A 97 -28.68 6.50 -12.69
C THR A 97 -29.22 7.82 -13.24
N TYR A 98 -28.41 8.48 -14.06
CA TYR A 98 -28.76 9.73 -14.73
C TYR A 98 -28.88 9.50 -16.22
N THR A 99 -30.05 9.84 -16.76
CA THR A 99 -30.33 9.71 -18.19
C THR A 99 -30.34 11.08 -18.85
N PHE A 100 -29.47 11.30 -19.84
CA PHE A 100 -29.35 12.57 -20.55
C PHE A 100 -29.08 12.36 -22.04
N THR A 101 -29.24 13.42 -22.84
CA THR A 101 -29.01 13.37 -24.28
C THR A 101 -27.76 14.18 -24.64
N VAL A 102 -26.84 13.54 -25.36
CA VAL A 102 -25.72 14.21 -26.02
C VAL A 102 -26.08 14.42 -27.48
N GLU A 103 -25.74 15.60 -27.98
CA GLU A 103 -25.89 15.99 -29.38
C GLU A 103 -24.53 16.39 -29.96
N VAL A 104 -24.28 15.97 -31.20
CA VAL A 104 -23.20 16.49 -32.04
C VAL A 104 -23.77 17.04 -33.33
N THR A 105 -23.36 18.24 -33.70
CA THR A 105 -23.66 18.85 -34.99
C THR A 105 -22.38 19.19 -35.73
N ASN A 106 -22.42 19.18 -37.06
CA ASN A 106 -21.35 19.72 -37.92
C ASN A 106 -21.79 20.96 -38.71
N GLY A 107 -22.91 21.57 -38.31
CA GLY A 107 -23.56 22.69 -39.01
C GLY A 107 -24.49 22.30 -40.15
N GLN A 108 -24.47 21.03 -40.60
CA GLN A 108 -25.37 20.52 -41.65
C GLN A 108 -26.18 19.32 -41.20
N GLN A 109 -25.56 18.42 -40.44
CA GLN A 109 -26.16 17.23 -39.87
C GLN A 109 -26.08 17.31 -38.35
N THR A 110 -27.05 16.67 -37.70
CA THR A 110 -27.11 16.55 -36.25
C THR A 110 -27.37 15.10 -35.89
N ALA A 111 -26.62 14.57 -34.94
CA ALA A 111 -26.83 13.26 -34.35
C ALA A 111 -27.06 13.40 -32.85
N ARG A 112 -27.99 12.60 -32.32
CA ARG A 112 -28.35 12.58 -30.90
C ARG A 112 -28.25 11.17 -30.37
N LYS A 113 -27.83 11.06 -29.11
CA LYS A 113 -27.84 9.79 -28.40
C LYS A 113 -28.13 10.03 -26.93
N GLN A 114 -29.03 9.20 -26.40
CA GLN A 114 -29.30 9.14 -24.97
C GLN A 114 -28.26 8.24 -24.31
N PHE A 115 -27.78 8.66 -23.15
CA PHE A 115 -26.86 7.89 -22.32
C PHE A 115 -27.42 7.77 -20.91
N ASP A 116 -27.14 6.62 -20.29
CA ASP A 116 -27.26 6.40 -18.86
C ASP A 116 -25.87 6.47 -18.24
N LEU A 117 -25.71 7.33 -17.24
CA LEU A 117 -24.52 7.39 -16.39
C LEU A 117 -24.88 6.89 -15.00
N VAL A 118 -24.25 5.79 -14.59
CA VAL A 118 -24.39 5.25 -13.25
C VAL A 118 -23.38 5.95 -12.34
N VAL A 119 -23.87 6.59 -11.27
CA VAL A 119 -23.05 7.12 -10.19
C VAL A 119 -23.07 6.11 -9.04
N ARG A 120 -21.91 5.57 -8.70
CA ARG A 120 -21.69 4.70 -7.55
C ARG A 120 -21.51 5.52 -6.29
N GLN A 121 -22.05 5.01 -5.19
CA GLN A 121 -21.83 5.56 -3.86
C GLN A 121 -20.35 5.42 -3.47
N ALA A 122 -19.77 6.45 -2.88
CA ALA A 122 -18.43 6.37 -2.31
C ALA A 122 -18.44 5.47 -1.07
N VAL A 123 -17.47 4.57 -0.95
CA VAL A 123 -17.35 3.66 0.19
C VAL A 123 -16.43 4.32 1.23
N PRO A 124 -16.83 4.41 2.52
CA PRO A 124 -15.97 4.93 3.58
C PRO A 124 -14.60 4.24 3.59
N PRO A 125 -13.50 5.00 3.67
CA PRO A 125 -12.17 4.42 3.83
C PRO A 125 -12.08 3.57 5.10
N ALA A 126 -11.35 2.45 5.02
CA ALA A 126 -10.89 1.69 6.17
C ALA A 126 -9.38 1.47 6.03
N ALA A 127 -8.61 2.06 6.92
CA ALA A 127 -7.15 2.13 6.84
C ALA A 127 -6.51 0.79 7.27
N ASP A 128 -5.59 0.27 6.47
CA ASP A 128 -4.72 -0.84 6.87
C ASP A 128 -3.45 -0.84 6.01
N PHE A 129 -2.39 -1.44 6.53
CA PHE A 129 -1.12 -1.55 5.81
C PHE A 129 -0.26 -2.71 6.32
N GLU A 130 0.75 -3.07 5.55
CA GLU A 130 1.85 -3.92 6.04
C GLU A 130 3.20 -3.29 5.67
N GLY A 131 4.22 -3.58 6.46
CA GLY A 131 5.60 -3.17 6.20
C GLY A 131 6.50 -4.40 6.09
N ALA A 132 7.45 -4.39 5.14
CA ALA A 132 8.43 -5.45 5.00
C ALA A 132 9.82 -4.88 4.62
N PRO A 133 10.91 -5.34 5.28
CA PRO A 133 10.92 -6.23 6.44
C PRO A 133 10.41 -5.53 7.72
N THR A 134 10.00 -6.30 8.74
CA THR A 134 9.58 -5.76 10.04
C THR A 134 10.71 -5.63 11.05
N TYR A 135 11.90 -6.14 10.70
CA TYR A 135 13.10 -5.95 11.51
C TYR A 135 14.38 -6.03 10.65
N GLY A 136 15.47 -5.46 11.15
CA GLY A 136 16.78 -5.49 10.52
C GLY A 136 17.76 -4.54 11.21
N THR A 137 19.00 -4.47 10.73
CA THR A 137 19.99 -3.51 11.24
C THR A 137 19.82 -2.13 10.61
N ALA A 138 20.16 -1.07 11.34
CA ALA A 138 20.27 0.27 10.77
C ALA A 138 21.40 0.36 9.71
N PRO A 139 21.23 1.15 8.62
CA PRO A 139 19.97 1.71 8.16
C PRO A 139 19.05 0.62 7.57
N LEU A 140 17.77 0.64 7.98
CA LEU A 140 16.78 -0.32 7.52
C LEU A 140 15.82 0.33 6.52
N THR A 141 15.85 -0.13 5.26
CA THR A 141 14.85 0.23 4.26
C THR A 141 13.64 -0.68 4.38
N VAL A 142 12.47 -0.08 4.62
CA VAL A 142 11.18 -0.79 4.69
C VAL A 142 10.27 -0.34 3.56
N THR A 143 9.68 -1.29 2.85
CA THR A 143 8.63 -1.04 1.87
C THR A 143 7.27 -1.24 2.54
N PHE A 144 6.41 -0.22 2.44
CA PHE A 144 5.05 -0.28 2.93
C PHE A 144 4.08 -0.58 1.80
N THR A 145 3.13 -1.46 2.07
CA THR A 145 2.03 -1.80 1.16
C THR A 145 0.72 -1.39 1.80
N ASP A 146 -0.02 -0.54 1.11
CA ASP A 146 -1.39 -0.17 1.47
C ASP A 146 -2.32 -1.39 1.36
N LYS A 147 -3.06 -1.65 2.43
CA LYS A 147 -4.13 -2.66 2.50
C LYS A 147 -5.49 -2.01 2.72
N SER A 148 -5.54 -0.68 2.70
CA SER A 148 -6.76 0.06 2.95
C SER A 148 -7.84 -0.28 1.92
N THR A 149 -9.09 -0.18 2.35
CA THR A 149 -10.25 -0.42 1.49
C THR A 149 -11.15 0.82 1.45
N GLY A 150 -12.11 0.83 0.53
CA GLY A 150 -13.01 1.96 0.32
C GLY A 150 -12.60 2.85 -0.86
N THR A 151 -13.26 4.00 -0.98
CA THR A 151 -12.97 5.00 -2.01
C THR A 151 -11.96 6.00 -1.47
N ILE A 152 -10.68 5.78 -1.75
CA ILE A 152 -9.55 6.57 -1.24
C ILE A 152 -8.98 7.47 -2.33
N THR A 153 -8.65 8.71 -1.98
CA THR A 153 -8.03 9.70 -2.86
C THR A 153 -6.71 10.26 -2.33
N GLN A 154 -6.39 10.04 -1.05
CA GLN A 154 -5.19 10.57 -0.42
C GLN A 154 -4.70 9.62 0.69
N TRP A 155 -3.38 9.52 0.81
CA TRP A 155 -2.64 8.77 1.82
C TRP A 155 -1.73 9.75 2.56
N GLU A 156 -1.61 9.59 3.87
CA GLU A 156 -0.69 10.34 4.72
C GLU A 156 0.00 9.36 5.66
N TRP A 157 1.29 9.14 5.40
CA TRP A 157 2.14 8.26 6.21
C TRP A 157 2.94 9.08 7.20
N ASP A 158 3.03 8.56 8.42
CA ASP A 158 3.90 9.04 9.49
C ASP A 158 4.60 7.80 10.06
N PHE A 159 5.90 7.65 9.74
CA PHE A 159 6.64 6.41 9.93
C PHE A 159 7.25 6.26 11.33
N ASP A 160 7.35 7.34 12.09
CA ASP A 160 7.85 7.34 13.47
C ASP A 160 6.84 7.87 14.50
N ASN A 161 5.63 8.22 14.04
CA ASN A 161 4.51 8.73 14.81
C ASN A 161 4.85 10.03 15.57
N ASP A 162 5.65 10.90 14.94
CA ASP A 162 6.04 12.20 15.49
C ASP A 162 4.99 13.31 15.26
N GLY A 163 3.98 13.03 14.43
CA GLY A 163 2.91 13.97 14.06
C GLY A 163 3.15 14.70 12.73
N THR A 164 4.26 14.44 12.05
CA THR A 164 4.61 14.95 10.73
C THR A 164 4.26 13.91 9.66
N VAL A 165 3.78 14.39 8.50
CA VAL A 165 3.55 13.50 7.35
C VAL A 165 4.85 13.36 6.55
N ASP A 166 5.33 12.13 6.43
CA ASP A 166 6.54 11.76 5.71
C ASP A 166 6.30 11.45 4.23
N SER A 167 5.13 10.90 3.88
CA SER A 167 4.81 10.51 2.51
C SER A 167 3.32 10.58 2.20
N SER A 168 3.02 10.81 0.92
CA SER A 168 1.66 10.74 0.35
C SER A 168 1.53 9.68 -0.76
N ASP A 169 2.57 8.89 -0.99
CA ASP A 169 2.51 7.77 -1.94
C ASP A 169 1.63 6.65 -1.36
N GLN A 170 0.89 5.94 -2.22
CA GLN A 170 0.09 4.80 -1.77
C GLN A 170 0.97 3.66 -1.20
N ASN A 171 2.12 3.38 -1.81
CA ASN A 171 3.03 2.30 -1.39
C ASN A 171 4.47 2.84 -1.28
N PRO A 172 4.78 3.57 -0.19
CA PRO A 172 6.07 4.23 -0.03
C PRO A 172 7.17 3.28 0.43
N THR A 173 8.41 3.74 0.29
CA THR A 173 9.58 3.17 0.96
C THR A 173 10.16 4.19 1.93
N TYR A 174 10.57 3.75 3.12
CA TYR A 174 11.18 4.60 4.13
C TYR A 174 12.47 3.98 4.68
N ILE A 175 13.45 4.83 5.03
CA ILE A 175 14.74 4.40 5.57
C ILE A 175 14.84 4.85 7.02
N TYR A 176 14.88 3.90 7.94
CA TYR A 176 15.15 4.15 9.35
C TYR A 176 16.66 4.11 9.60
N ASN A 177 17.25 5.24 9.98
CA ASN A 177 18.70 5.37 10.14
C ASN A 177 19.20 4.99 11.54
N ASP A 178 18.31 4.99 12.54
CA ASP A 178 18.67 4.77 13.93
C ASP A 178 18.01 3.50 14.48
N ALA A 179 18.65 2.88 15.47
CA ALA A 179 18.11 1.72 16.15
C ALA A 179 16.94 2.12 17.08
N GLY A 180 15.88 1.32 17.12
CA GLY A 180 14.69 1.59 17.90
C GLY A 180 13.47 0.79 17.45
N TRP A 181 12.36 0.99 18.15
CA TRP A 181 11.03 0.58 17.69
C TRP A 181 10.31 1.77 17.10
N TYR A 182 9.75 1.58 15.92
CA TYR A 182 8.95 2.58 15.25
C TYR A 182 7.48 2.18 15.22
N THR A 183 6.64 3.13 15.61
CA THR A 183 5.19 3.06 15.44
C THR A 183 4.85 3.74 14.14
N VAL A 184 4.15 3.04 13.25
CA VAL A 184 3.77 3.59 11.95
C VAL A 184 2.28 3.92 11.96
N LYS A 185 1.94 5.09 11.42
CA LYS A 185 0.58 5.58 11.27
C LYS A 185 0.29 5.85 9.78
N LEU A 186 -0.83 5.35 9.31
CA LEU A 186 -1.39 5.65 7.99
C LEU A 186 -2.77 6.27 8.18
N THR A 187 -2.97 7.47 7.67
CA THR A 187 -4.29 8.08 7.48
C THR A 187 -4.65 8.03 6.01
N VAL A 188 -5.82 7.47 5.68
CA VAL A 188 -6.38 7.50 4.32
C VAL A 188 -7.65 8.33 4.31
N SER A 189 -7.85 9.11 3.24
CA SER A 189 -9.03 9.96 3.10
C SER A 189 -9.64 9.86 1.70
N GLY A 190 -10.93 10.12 1.63
CA GLY A 190 -11.73 10.11 0.41
C GLY A 190 -13.07 10.82 0.59
N PRO A 191 -13.92 10.82 -0.46
CA PRO A 191 -15.19 11.53 -0.44
C PRO A 191 -16.17 11.12 0.67
N ALA A 192 -16.04 9.89 1.15
CA ALA A 192 -16.88 9.33 2.21
C ALA A 192 -16.28 9.49 3.62
N GLY A 193 -15.19 10.23 3.78
CA GLY A 193 -14.54 10.50 5.06
C GLY A 193 -13.06 10.08 5.08
N SER A 194 -12.53 9.83 6.27
CA SER A 194 -11.16 9.37 6.48
C SER A 194 -11.11 8.32 7.58
N ASP A 195 -10.06 7.51 7.57
CA ASP A 195 -9.76 6.55 8.63
C ASP A 195 -8.25 6.49 8.87
N THR A 196 -7.85 6.07 10.08
CA THR A 196 -6.45 6.03 10.52
C THR A 196 -6.13 4.67 11.13
N CYS A 197 -5.06 4.04 10.63
CA CYS A 197 -4.48 2.83 11.19
C CYS A 197 -3.16 3.17 11.88
N VAL A 198 -2.98 2.74 13.12
CA VAL A 198 -1.71 2.84 13.87
C VAL A 198 -1.25 1.44 14.23
N LYS A 199 -0.02 1.08 13.84
CA LYS A 199 0.62 -0.17 14.26
C LYS A 199 1.79 0.18 15.19
N GLU A 200 1.54 0.05 16.48
CA GLU A 200 2.53 0.35 17.51
C GLU A 200 3.73 -0.60 17.42
N LYS A 201 4.95 -0.03 17.50
CA LYS A 201 6.21 -0.79 17.53
C LYS A 201 6.22 -1.92 16.50
N CYS A 202 5.89 -1.63 15.25
CA CYS A 202 5.73 -2.64 14.21
C CYS A 202 7.01 -2.85 13.39
N ILE A 203 7.94 -1.89 13.41
CA ILE A 203 9.26 -1.99 12.79
C ILE A 203 10.34 -1.94 13.88
N GLN A 204 11.21 -2.95 13.89
CA GLN A 204 12.33 -3.07 14.82
C GLN A 204 13.67 -2.85 14.10
N VAL A 205 14.30 -1.72 14.37
CA VAL A 205 15.64 -1.45 13.85
C VAL A 205 16.64 -1.74 14.94
N ALA A 206 17.54 -2.68 14.69
CA ALA A 206 18.57 -3.10 15.62
C ALA A 206 19.90 -2.39 15.36
N GLY A 207 20.71 -2.22 16.40
CA GLY A 207 22.13 -1.84 16.23
C GLY A 207 22.90 -2.99 15.58
N ASN A 208 22.83 -4.16 16.20
CA ASN A 208 23.37 -5.43 15.73
C ASN A 208 22.33 -6.55 15.86
N ILE A 209 22.52 -7.62 15.10
CA ILE A 209 21.76 -8.85 15.24
C ILE A 209 22.71 -9.97 15.65
N TYR A 210 22.41 -10.62 16.77
CA TYR A 210 23.11 -11.82 17.23
C TYR A 210 22.26 -13.07 17.06
N TYR A 211 22.90 -14.17 16.73
CA TYR A 211 22.24 -15.46 16.48
C TYR A 211 22.62 -16.47 17.56
N VAL A 212 21.63 -17.21 18.05
CA VAL A 212 21.80 -18.26 19.06
C VAL A 212 21.18 -19.55 18.56
N ASP A 213 21.94 -20.63 18.52
CA ASP A 213 21.48 -21.97 18.18
C ASP A 213 21.98 -22.98 19.22
N GLY A 214 21.06 -23.49 20.03
CA GLY A 214 21.38 -24.48 21.07
C GLY A 214 21.74 -25.86 20.53
N VAL A 215 21.55 -26.12 19.23
CA VAL A 215 21.87 -27.41 18.60
C VAL A 215 23.26 -27.40 17.96
N ASN A 216 23.55 -26.40 17.10
CA ASN A 216 24.80 -26.36 16.33
C ASN A 216 25.72 -25.20 16.70
N GLY A 217 25.30 -24.31 17.61
CA GLY A 217 26.08 -23.14 18.02
C GLY A 217 27.27 -23.46 18.91
N ASN A 218 28.15 -22.48 19.07
CA ASN A 218 29.31 -22.53 19.97
C ASN A 218 29.56 -21.14 20.57
N ASP A 219 29.75 -21.04 21.89
CA ASP A 219 29.98 -19.75 22.57
C ASP A 219 31.35 -19.11 22.28
N ALA A 220 32.23 -19.83 21.57
CA ALA A 220 33.44 -19.27 20.99
C ALA A 220 33.21 -18.52 19.66
N ASN A 221 32.02 -18.62 19.06
CA ASN A 221 31.66 -17.97 17.80
C ASN A 221 31.44 -16.45 17.96
N GLY A 222 31.24 -15.74 16.85
CA GLY A 222 30.98 -14.29 16.83
C GLY A 222 29.50 -13.90 16.97
N GLY A 223 28.57 -14.84 16.79
CA GLY A 223 27.14 -14.61 16.82
C GLY A 223 26.60 -13.89 15.57
N THR A 224 27.35 -13.82 14.46
CA THR A 224 27.04 -12.95 13.32
C THR A 224 26.10 -13.57 12.26
N GLY A 225 25.73 -14.84 12.44
CA GLY A 225 24.82 -15.56 11.56
C GLY A 225 24.59 -16.98 12.07
N TRP A 226 23.69 -17.74 11.45
CA TRP A 226 23.38 -19.12 11.86
C TRP A 226 24.59 -20.07 11.85
N ASN A 227 25.52 -19.89 10.89
CA ASN A 227 26.76 -20.68 10.83
C ASN A 227 27.86 -20.21 11.81
N ASP A 228 27.60 -19.12 12.53
CA ASP A 228 28.49 -18.49 13.52
C ASP A 228 27.69 -18.18 14.80
N ALA A 229 26.65 -18.97 15.09
CA ALA A 229 25.75 -18.71 16.20
C ALA A 229 26.40 -19.05 17.55
N PHE A 230 26.04 -18.31 18.59
CA PHE A 230 26.34 -18.72 19.97
C PHE A 230 25.54 -19.98 20.33
N ALA A 231 26.07 -20.78 21.27
CA ALA A 231 25.33 -21.93 21.80
C ALA A 231 24.28 -21.50 22.84
N THR A 232 24.54 -20.41 23.56
CA THR A 232 23.71 -19.98 24.70
C THR A 232 23.14 -18.58 24.56
N ILE A 233 21.95 -18.37 25.11
CA ILE A 233 21.27 -17.08 25.18
C ILE A 233 22.06 -16.13 26.08
N GLY A 234 22.54 -16.62 27.23
CA GLY A 234 23.35 -15.85 28.17
C GLY A 234 24.61 -15.29 27.53
N LYS A 235 25.26 -16.06 26.64
CA LYS A 235 26.41 -15.57 25.87
C LYS A 235 26.02 -14.39 24.97
N ALA A 236 24.93 -14.50 24.21
CA ALA A 236 24.44 -13.41 23.37
C ALA A 236 24.08 -12.15 24.18
N LEU A 237 23.38 -12.29 25.31
CA LEU A 237 23.03 -11.16 26.19
C LEU A 237 24.26 -10.48 26.80
N SER A 238 25.34 -11.24 27.03
CA SER A 238 26.59 -10.68 27.55
C SER A 238 27.25 -9.70 26.56
N VAL A 239 27.15 -9.98 25.25
CA VAL A 239 27.76 -9.15 24.19
C VAL A 239 26.81 -8.10 23.62
N ALA A 240 25.50 -8.35 23.63
CA ALA A 240 24.50 -7.42 23.13
C ALA A 240 24.56 -6.08 23.87
N GLY A 241 24.41 -4.98 23.14
CA GLY A 241 24.24 -3.62 23.64
C GLY A 241 22.77 -3.17 23.60
N ASP A 242 22.55 -1.89 23.89
CA ASP A 242 21.22 -1.28 23.75
C ASP A 242 20.71 -1.37 22.31
N TYR A 243 19.45 -1.73 22.17
CA TYR A 243 18.72 -1.91 20.91
C TYR A 243 19.23 -3.03 20.00
N ASP A 244 20.13 -3.88 20.46
CA ASP A 244 20.50 -5.08 19.71
C ASP A 244 19.36 -6.12 19.73
N LEU A 245 19.29 -6.91 18.66
CA LEU A 245 18.35 -8.01 18.51
C LEU A 245 19.09 -9.33 18.62
N VAL A 246 18.59 -10.23 19.46
CA VAL A 246 19.08 -11.60 19.61
C VAL A 246 18.01 -12.54 19.04
N LEU A 247 18.33 -13.19 17.92
CA LEU A 247 17.51 -14.22 17.29
C LEU A 247 17.90 -15.58 17.85
N VAL A 248 16.92 -16.29 18.42
CA VAL A 248 17.14 -17.57 19.09
C VAL A 248 16.41 -18.68 18.35
N ALA A 249 17.16 -19.64 17.80
CA ALA A 249 16.61 -20.82 17.15
C ALA A 249 15.76 -21.66 18.10
N ASP A 250 14.84 -22.43 17.55
CA ASP A 250 14.13 -23.45 18.31
C ASP A 250 15.08 -24.57 18.77
N ALA A 251 15.38 -24.56 20.07
CA ALA A 251 16.15 -25.57 20.78
C ALA A 251 15.74 -25.58 22.27
N THR A 252 16.28 -26.54 23.04
CA THR A 252 16.17 -26.51 24.51
C THR A 252 17.43 -25.90 25.12
N TYR A 253 17.27 -24.75 25.75
CA TYR A 253 18.32 -23.99 26.42
C TYR A 253 18.25 -24.25 27.92
N ASN A 254 19.24 -24.98 28.44
CA ASN A 254 19.34 -25.31 29.86
C ASN A 254 20.00 -24.16 30.64
N GLU A 255 19.35 -23.01 30.67
CA GLU A 255 19.88 -21.76 31.22
C GLU A 255 18.96 -21.22 32.33
N THR A 256 19.55 -20.51 33.29
CA THR A 256 18.84 -19.88 34.40
C THR A 256 19.36 -18.47 34.62
N ASP A 257 18.55 -17.63 35.28
CA ASP A 257 18.90 -16.26 35.67
C ASP A 257 19.41 -15.39 34.50
N LEU A 258 18.84 -15.60 33.30
CA LEU A 258 19.09 -14.73 32.15
C LEU A 258 18.72 -13.29 32.50
N ASN A 259 19.63 -12.38 32.23
CA ASN A 259 19.54 -11.00 32.67
C ASN A 259 19.99 -10.06 31.55
N PHE A 260 19.20 -9.01 31.34
CA PHE A 260 19.46 -7.97 30.36
C PHE A 260 20.46 -6.93 30.91
N ASN A 261 20.69 -6.93 32.23
CA ASN A 261 21.61 -6.04 32.93
C ASN A 261 21.29 -4.56 32.67
N GLY A 262 20.00 -4.21 32.60
CA GLY A 262 19.52 -2.87 32.28
C GLY A 262 19.66 -2.44 30.82
N LYS A 263 20.15 -3.31 29.94
CA LYS A 263 20.25 -3.04 28.50
C LYS A 263 18.91 -3.23 27.81
N LYS A 264 18.62 -2.40 26.80
CA LYS A 264 17.42 -2.49 25.95
C LYS A 264 17.59 -3.53 24.84
N VAL A 265 17.76 -4.79 25.20
CA VAL A 265 17.93 -5.88 24.22
C VAL A 265 16.57 -6.48 23.87
N TYR A 266 16.44 -6.91 22.62
CA TYR A 266 15.29 -7.65 22.15
C TYR A 266 15.66 -9.10 21.92
N LEU A 267 14.95 -10.00 22.58
CA LEU A 267 15.16 -11.43 22.48
C LEU A 267 13.98 -12.04 21.74
N LYS A 268 14.22 -12.62 20.56
CA LYS A 268 13.15 -13.13 19.68
C LYS A 268 13.41 -14.57 19.29
N GLY A 269 12.46 -15.44 19.60
CA GLY A 269 12.48 -16.82 19.15
C GLY A 269 12.10 -16.93 17.67
N VAL A 270 12.81 -17.76 16.94
CA VAL A 270 12.59 -18.00 15.50
C VAL A 270 12.60 -19.48 15.17
N ASP A 271 11.74 -19.85 14.22
CA ASP A 271 11.71 -21.17 13.61
C ASP A 271 12.95 -21.33 12.70
N HIS A 272 13.86 -22.22 13.08
CA HIS A 272 15.14 -22.43 12.42
C HIS A 272 15.50 -23.91 12.23
N ASN A 273 15.53 -24.69 13.32
CA ASN A 273 15.93 -26.10 13.32
C ASN A 273 14.75 -27.01 12.96
N THR A 274 13.57 -26.72 13.51
CA THR A 274 12.35 -27.53 13.39
C THR A 274 11.16 -26.65 13.04
N SER A 275 10.59 -26.88 11.86
CA SER A 275 9.46 -26.09 11.38
C SER A 275 8.30 -26.04 12.39
N GLY A 276 7.87 -24.82 12.72
CA GLY A 276 6.79 -24.52 13.66
C GLY A 276 7.16 -24.65 15.14
N ALA A 277 8.42 -24.94 15.48
CA ALA A 277 8.87 -24.99 16.86
C ALA A 277 9.30 -23.62 17.39
N GLN A 278 9.45 -23.55 18.71
CA GLN A 278 9.89 -22.35 19.43
C GLN A 278 11.05 -22.72 20.36
N PRO A 279 11.95 -21.77 20.67
CA PRO A 279 12.94 -21.97 21.72
C PRO A 279 12.26 -22.26 23.07
N VAL A 280 12.81 -23.24 23.77
CA VAL A 280 12.43 -23.63 25.12
C VAL A 280 13.56 -23.27 26.07
N ILE A 281 13.29 -22.42 27.06
CA ILE A 281 14.20 -22.22 28.18
C ILE A 281 13.78 -23.18 29.29
N ASP A 282 14.60 -24.18 29.57
CA ASP A 282 14.37 -25.21 30.59
C ASP A 282 15.30 -24.95 31.79
N CYS A 283 14.71 -24.53 32.90
CA CYS A 283 15.48 -24.22 34.10
C CYS A 283 15.96 -25.48 34.84
N GLN A 284 15.56 -26.67 34.40
CA GLN A 284 15.85 -27.97 35.02
C GLN A 284 15.49 -28.02 36.52
N GLY A 285 14.47 -27.27 36.94
CA GLY A 285 14.07 -27.12 38.33
C GLY A 285 15.06 -26.33 39.21
N LYS A 286 16.05 -25.65 38.63
CA LYS A 286 17.12 -24.93 39.34
C LYS A 286 16.80 -23.46 39.66
N GLY A 287 15.62 -22.96 39.31
CA GLY A 287 15.23 -21.59 39.62
C GLY A 287 14.36 -20.94 38.54
N ARG A 288 14.69 -19.70 38.20
CA ARG A 288 13.96 -18.87 37.23
C ARG A 288 14.73 -18.76 35.91
N ALA A 289 13.98 -18.68 34.81
CA ALA A 289 14.56 -18.49 33.48
C ALA A 289 15.18 -17.10 33.34
N PHE A 290 14.43 -16.06 33.74
CA PHE A 290 14.86 -14.68 33.69
C PHE A 290 14.90 -14.04 35.07
N TYR A 291 15.86 -13.14 35.29
CA TYR A 291 15.95 -12.29 36.47
C TYR A 291 16.02 -10.81 36.06
N PHE A 292 15.03 -10.05 36.50
CA PHE A 292 14.98 -8.59 36.34
C PHE A 292 15.12 -7.94 37.71
N GLY A 293 16.28 -7.32 37.96
CA GLY A 293 16.62 -6.69 39.23
C GLY A 293 16.36 -5.18 39.26
N SER A 294 16.78 -4.51 40.33
CA SER A 294 16.64 -3.05 40.50
C SER A 294 17.46 -2.20 39.51
N GLY A 295 18.23 -2.81 38.62
CA GLY A 295 19.05 -2.16 37.59
C GLY A 295 18.38 -2.06 36.22
N GLU A 296 17.17 -2.59 36.05
CA GLU A 296 16.44 -2.51 34.78
C GLU A 296 15.87 -1.10 34.58
N THR A 297 16.47 -0.34 33.66
CA THR A 297 16.11 1.08 33.41
C THR A 297 15.47 1.32 32.05
N GLY A 298 15.30 0.25 31.25
CA GLY A 298 14.77 0.31 29.89
C GLY A 298 13.74 -0.79 29.59
N ASN A 299 13.04 -0.63 28.46
CA ASN A 299 12.11 -1.63 27.97
C ASN A 299 12.88 -2.68 27.16
N SER A 300 12.93 -3.90 27.66
CA SER A 300 13.39 -5.09 26.94
C SER A 300 12.19 -5.94 26.53
N VAL A 301 12.28 -6.65 25.42
CA VAL A 301 11.18 -7.51 24.93
C VAL A 301 11.70 -8.93 24.77
N ILE A 302 10.89 -9.87 25.25
CA ILE A 302 11.03 -11.30 24.98
C ILE A 302 9.81 -11.71 24.17
N ASP A 303 10.04 -12.28 22.99
CA ASP A 303 8.98 -12.67 22.05
C ASP A 303 9.17 -14.10 21.55
N ASN A 304 8.08 -14.86 21.46
CA ASN A 304 8.03 -16.22 20.90
C ASN A 304 8.89 -17.29 21.65
N PHE A 305 8.73 -17.42 22.97
CA PHE A 305 9.42 -18.43 23.80
C PHE A 305 8.44 -19.32 24.59
N THR A 306 8.87 -20.56 24.83
CA THR A 306 8.32 -21.41 25.90
C THR A 306 9.28 -21.44 27.09
N ILE A 307 8.77 -21.32 28.31
CA ILE A 307 9.56 -21.41 29.56
C ILE A 307 9.09 -22.62 30.35
N LYS A 308 10.03 -23.47 30.80
CA LYS A 308 9.77 -24.70 31.56
C LYS A 308 10.59 -24.78 32.84
#